data_AF-A0A4Q6BGL9-F1
#
_entry.id   AF-A0A4Q6BGL9-F1
#
_cell.length_a   1.000
_cell.length_b   1.000
_cell.length_c   1.000
_cell.angle_alpha   90.00
_cell.angle_beta   90.00
_cell.angle_gamma   90.00
#
_symmetry.space_group_name_H-M   'P 1'
#
loop_
_entity.id
_entity.type
_entity.pdbx_description
1 polymer ?
#
loop_
_entity_poly.entity_id
_entity_poly.type
_entity_poly.pdbx_seq_one_letter_code
_entity_poly.pdbx_strand_id
1 'polypeptide(L)'
;MVFSAWVKEGKSCTCSTYTNNEVVITLTGSSGTIPTLKPSGPIIEGWQRYEAVFEIDGSASSMNLNLFATGDPTDTVYFDDLRMHSYNGNMKSFVYDPSNLRLVAELDENNYATFYEYDDDGTLIRLKKETRKGIKTIRETRSALLKN
;
A
#
# COMPACT_ATOMS: atom_id res chain seq x y z
N MET A 1 -13.72 -10.80 4.51
CA MET A 1 -13.16 -9.46 4.22
C MET A 1 -11.69 -9.58 3.91
N VAL A 2 -11.16 -8.66 3.11
CA VAL A 2 -9.72 -8.52 2.85
C VAL A 2 -9.31 -7.15 3.35
N PHE A 3 -8.23 -7.10 4.14
CA PHE A 3 -7.54 -5.88 4.54
C PHE A 3 -6.16 -5.85 3.88
N SER A 4 -5.78 -4.70 3.34
CA SER A 4 -4.45 -4.45 2.80
C SER A 4 -4.02 -3.03 3.12
N ALA A 5 -2.72 -2.83 3.35
CA ALA A 5 -2.13 -1.51 3.53
C ALA A 5 -0.62 -1.60 3.27
N TRP A 6 0.03 -0.45 3.14
CA TRP A 6 1.48 -0.35 3.18
C TRP A 6 1.94 0.29 4.48
N VAL A 7 3.04 -0.20 5.04
CA VAL A 7 3.65 0.35 6.26
C VAL A 7 5.13 0.65 6.04
N LYS A 8 5.60 1.72 6.66
CA LYS A 8 7.01 2.09 6.70
C LYS A 8 7.40 2.54 8.10
N GLU A 9 8.43 1.93 8.64
CA GLU A 9 9.06 2.42 9.88
C GLU A 9 10.09 3.49 9.51
N GLY A 10 10.02 4.65 10.15
CA GLY A 10 10.94 5.77 9.91
C GLY A 10 12.37 5.46 10.37
N LYS A 11 12.51 4.59 11.36
CA LYS A 11 13.80 4.06 11.79
C LYS A 11 14.33 3.12 10.73
N SER A 12 15.48 3.48 10.16
CA SER A 12 16.16 2.62 9.21
C SER A 12 16.57 1.31 9.88
N CYS A 13 16.15 0.19 9.31
CA CYS A 13 16.62 -1.13 9.69
C CYS A 13 17.17 -1.84 8.44
N THR A 14 18.13 -2.74 8.61
CA THR A 14 18.51 -3.74 7.58
C THR A 14 17.72 -5.04 7.77
N CYS A 15 16.53 -4.94 8.37
CA CYS A 15 15.69 -6.06 8.73
C CYS A 15 14.91 -6.58 7.51
N SER A 16 14.56 -7.86 7.53
CA SER A 16 13.74 -8.47 6.48
C SER A 16 12.24 -8.23 6.66
N THR A 17 11.82 -7.76 7.84
CA THR A 17 10.44 -7.43 8.18
C THR A 17 10.40 -6.38 9.29
N TYR A 18 9.43 -5.50 9.22
CA TYR A 18 9.13 -4.51 10.25
C TYR A 18 8.39 -5.16 11.44
N THR A 19 8.66 -4.67 12.66
CA THR A 19 8.18 -5.28 13.91
C THR A 19 7.60 -4.28 14.92
N ASN A 20 7.89 -2.99 14.76
CA ASN A 20 7.50 -1.89 15.63
C ASN A 20 6.17 -1.25 15.20
N ASN A 21 5.34 -2.03 14.52
CA ASN A 21 4.03 -1.64 14.07
C ASN A 21 3.04 -2.81 14.15
N GLU A 22 1.77 -2.49 14.34
CA GLU A 22 0.67 -3.46 14.43
C GLU A 22 -0.60 -2.89 13.81
N VAL A 23 -1.41 -3.78 13.23
CA VAL A 23 -2.79 -3.46 12.88
C VAL A 23 -3.72 -4.39 13.65
N VAL A 24 -4.65 -3.81 14.39
CA VAL A 24 -5.62 -4.56 15.20
C VAL A 24 -7.03 -4.23 14.72
N ILE A 25 -7.76 -5.27 14.35
CA ILE A 25 -9.18 -5.18 13.97
C ILE A 25 -10.00 -5.82 15.08
N THR A 26 -10.93 -5.06 15.67
CA THR A 26 -11.86 -5.59 16.67
C THR A 26 -13.29 -5.49 16.19
N LEU A 27 -14.08 -6.53 16.47
CA LEU A 27 -15.49 -6.61 16.14
C LEU A 27 -16.30 -6.59 17.44
N THR A 28 -17.16 -5.60 17.62
CA THR A 28 -18.02 -5.53 18.81
C THR A 28 -19.24 -6.41 18.61
N GLY A 29 -19.59 -7.22 19.62
CA GLY A 29 -20.73 -8.14 19.56
C GLY A 29 -20.48 -9.43 18.77
N SER A 30 -19.29 -9.59 18.20
CA SER A 30 -18.84 -10.81 17.55
C SER A 30 -18.27 -11.80 18.57
N SER A 31 -18.41 -13.10 18.29
CA SER A 31 -17.75 -14.18 19.05
C SER A 31 -16.36 -14.51 18.52
N GLY A 32 -16.04 -14.04 17.30
CA GLY A 32 -14.75 -14.25 16.66
C GLY A 32 -13.71 -13.23 17.07
N THR A 33 -12.48 -13.68 17.30
CA THR A 33 -11.31 -12.82 17.50
C THR A 33 -10.45 -12.80 16.24
N ILE A 34 -10.10 -11.62 15.76
CA ILE A 34 -9.14 -11.44 14.66
C ILE A 34 -7.74 -11.30 15.29
N PRO A 35 -6.73 -12.08 14.86
CA PRO A 35 -5.38 -11.94 15.40
C PRO A 35 -4.79 -10.57 15.04
N THR A 36 -3.89 -10.06 15.88
CA THR A 36 -3.10 -8.87 15.53
C THR A 36 -2.36 -9.13 14.24
N LEU A 37 -2.56 -8.25 13.26
CA LEU A 37 -1.94 -8.36 11.97
C LEU A 37 -0.50 -7.84 12.04
N LYS A 38 0.38 -8.47 11.26
CA LYS A 38 1.77 -8.08 11.06
C LYS A 38 2.04 -7.92 9.57
N PRO A 39 2.98 -7.04 9.18
CA PRO A 39 3.32 -6.89 7.78
C PRO A 39 3.98 -8.17 7.28
N SER A 40 3.83 -8.46 5.99
CA SER A 40 4.35 -9.68 5.36
C SER A 40 4.90 -9.41 3.97
N GLY A 41 5.77 -10.31 3.51
CA GLY A 41 6.48 -10.14 2.25
C GLY A 41 7.67 -9.19 2.36
N PRO A 42 8.32 -8.89 1.22
CA PRO A 42 9.55 -8.12 1.19
C PRO A 42 9.30 -6.62 1.45
N ILE A 43 10.30 -5.95 2.01
CA ILE A 43 10.35 -4.50 2.07
C ILE A 43 10.79 -3.98 0.69
N ILE A 44 9.98 -3.14 0.06
CA ILE A 44 10.17 -2.56 -1.27
C ILE A 44 10.29 -1.05 -1.10
N GLU A 45 11.48 -0.49 -1.39
CA GLU A 45 11.74 0.96 -1.26
C GLU A 45 11.36 1.54 0.12
N GLY A 46 11.54 0.73 1.18
CA GLY A 46 11.21 1.09 2.56
C GLY A 46 9.75 0.90 2.95
N TRP A 47 8.90 0.31 2.09
CA TRP A 47 7.52 -0.02 2.40
C TRP A 47 7.32 -1.53 2.46
N GLN A 48 6.52 -2.00 3.42
CA GLN A 48 6.15 -3.41 3.55
C GLN A 48 4.63 -3.54 3.55
N ARG A 49 4.12 -4.61 2.95
CA ARG A 49 2.68 -4.80 2.75
C ARG A 49 2.03 -5.52 3.93
N TYR A 50 0.84 -5.08 4.32
CA TYR A 50 -0.14 -5.85 5.07
C TYR A 50 -1.10 -6.52 4.09
N GLU A 51 -1.41 -7.80 4.30
CA GLU A 51 -2.44 -8.53 3.56
C GLU A 51 -3.05 -9.55 4.51
N ALA A 52 -4.33 -9.39 4.81
CA ALA A 52 -5.04 -10.25 5.75
C ALA A 52 -6.46 -10.53 5.29
N VAL A 53 -6.91 -11.76 5.53
CA VAL A 53 -8.30 -12.17 5.34
C VAL A 53 -8.89 -12.45 6.71
N PHE A 54 -10.08 -11.90 6.95
CA PHE A 54 -10.82 -12.14 8.19
C PHE A 54 -12.32 -12.19 7.92
N GLU A 55 -13.05 -12.86 8.81
CA GLU A 55 -14.50 -12.99 8.72
C GLU A 55 -15.18 -11.99 9.66
N ILE A 56 -16.33 -11.49 9.25
CA ILE A 56 -17.23 -10.73 10.10
C ILE A 56 -18.47 -11.62 10.28
N ASP A 57 -18.77 -12.01 11.52
CA ASP A 57 -19.98 -12.78 11.79
C ASP A 57 -21.23 -11.88 11.75
N GLY A 58 -22.41 -12.49 11.62
CA GLY A 58 -23.68 -11.76 11.55
C GLY A 58 -24.09 -11.07 12.86
N SER A 59 -23.37 -11.28 13.96
CA SER A 59 -23.61 -10.65 15.26
C SER A 59 -22.78 -9.39 15.49
N ALA A 60 -21.78 -9.12 14.65
CA ALA A 60 -20.96 -7.93 14.75
C ALA A 60 -21.80 -6.66 14.50
N SER A 61 -21.79 -5.75 15.47
CA SER A 61 -22.52 -4.47 15.39
C SER A 61 -21.63 -3.29 14.99
N SER A 62 -20.32 -3.40 15.24
CA SER A 62 -19.33 -2.40 14.83
C SER A 62 -17.96 -3.04 14.62
N MET A 63 -17.12 -2.36 13.85
CA MET A 63 -15.72 -2.70 13.64
C MET A 63 -14.86 -1.50 14.02
N ASN A 64 -13.78 -1.74 14.76
CA ASN A 64 -12.71 -0.77 14.95
C ASN A 64 -11.43 -1.26 14.28
N LEU A 65 -10.78 -0.37 13.53
CA LEU A 65 -9.47 -0.58 12.94
C LEU A 65 -8.48 0.34 13.65
N ASN A 66 -7.48 -0.24 14.29
CA ASN A 66 -6.45 0.49 15.01
C ASN A 66 -5.09 0.23 14.35
N LEU A 67 -4.35 1.31 14.08
CA LEU A 67 -3.00 1.29 13.55
C LEU A 67 -2.06 1.73 14.68
N PHE A 68 -1.12 0.88 15.07
CA PHE A 68 -0.23 1.14 16.19
C PHE A 68 1.22 1.27 15.73
N ALA A 69 1.91 2.26 16.28
CA ALA A 69 3.36 2.26 16.40
C ALA A 69 3.71 1.65 17.77
N THR A 70 4.40 0.52 17.77
CA THR A 70 4.70 -0.28 18.98
C THR A 70 6.16 -0.23 19.41
N GLY A 71 6.99 0.52 18.66
CA GLY A 71 8.39 0.76 18.98
C GLY A 71 8.62 1.86 20.01
N ASP A 72 9.77 2.53 19.91
CA ASP A 72 10.09 3.68 20.77
C ASP A 72 9.09 4.84 20.51
N PRO A 73 8.64 5.58 21.52
CA PRO A 73 7.72 6.73 21.34
C PRO A 73 8.23 7.83 20.39
N THR A 74 9.54 7.87 20.13
CA THR A 74 10.14 8.80 19.17
C THR A 74 10.21 8.26 17.74
N ASP A 75 10.01 6.95 17.55
CA ASP A 75 10.00 6.32 16.23
C ASP A 75 8.67 6.61 15.53
N THR A 76 8.73 7.06 14.29
CA THR A 76 7.54 7.31 13.46
C THR A 76 7.22 6.08 12.62
N VAL A 77 5.94 5.73 12.53
CA VAL A 77 5.42 4.71 11.61
C VAL A 77 4.44 5.36 10.65
N TYR A 78 4.62 5.13 9.36
CA TYR A 78 3.75 5.61 8.29
C TYR A 78 2.90 4.45 7.78
N PHE A 79 1.62 4.71 7.55
CA PHE A 79 0.71 3.80 6.88
C PHE A 79 0.12 4.51 5.66
N ASP A 80 0.02 3.81 4.54
CA ASP A 80 -0.53 4.35 3.31
C ASP A 80 -1.31 3.28 2.52
N ASP A 81 -2.05 3.72 1.49
CA ASP A 81 -2.73 2.86 0.53
C ASP A 81 -3.61 1.79 1.22
N LEU A 82 -4.33 2.23 2.25
CA LEU A 82 -5.20 1.40 3.08
C LEU A 82 -6.46 1.00 2.33
N ARG A 83 -6.75 -0.30 2.35
CA ARG A 83 -7.89 -0.90 1.67
C ARG A 83 -8.59 -1.90 2.56
N MET A 84 -9.92 -1.89 2.47
CA MET A 84 -10.76 -2.93 3.05
C MET A 84 -11.94 -3.19 2.14
N HIS A 85 -12.12 -4.43 1.71
CA HIS A 85 -13.19 -4.82 0.81
C HIS A 85 -13.66 -6.27 1.06
N SER A 86 -14.77 -6.65 0.44
CA SER A 86 -15.28 -8.02 0.49
C SER A 86 -14.28 -9.00 -0.14
N TYR A 87 -14.22 -10.23 0.37
CA TYR A 87 -13.26 -11.24 -0.10
C TYR A 87 -13.43 -11.59 -1.59
N ASN A 88 -14.69 -11.70 -2.04
CA ASN A 88 -15.02 -11.92 -3.46
C ASN A 88 -15.07 -10.61 -4.27
N GLY A 89 -14.74 -9.47 -3.65
CA GLY A 89 -14.69 -8.17 -4.31
C GLY A 89 -13.31 -7.91 -4.91
N ASN A 90 -13.29 -7.17 -6.02
CA ASN A 90 -12.06 -6.68 -6.63
C ASN A 90 -11.98 -5.16 -6.43
N MET A 91 -10.81 -4.65 -6.07
CA MET A 91 -10.57 -3.22 -5.91
C MET A 91 -9.38 -2.79 -6.76
N LYS A 92 -9.61 -1.78 -7.61
CA LYS A 92 -8.59 -1.07 -8.35
C LYS A 92 -8.73 0.42 -8.07
N SER A 93 -7.62 1.11 -7.85
CA SER A 93 -7.62 2.54 -7.53
C SER A 93 -6.74 3.31 -8.49
N PHE A 94 -7.15 4.54 -8.79
CA PHE A 94 -6.46 5.45 -9.68
C PHE A 94 -6.16 6.74 -8.92
N VAL A 95 -4.90 7.15 -8.94
CA VAL A 95 -4.42 8.37 -8.30
C VAL A 95 -4.15 9.39 -9.40
N TYR A 96 -4.77 10.56 -9.27
CA TYR A 96 -4.62 11.65 -10.21
C TYR A 96 -3.89 12.82 -9.54
N ASP A 97 -3.01 13.48 -10.29
CA ASP A 97 -2.38 14.73 -9.85
C ASP A 97 -3.47 15.82 -9.74
N PRO A 98 -3.62 16.50 -8.59
CA PRO A 98 -4.68 17.49 -8.39
C PRO A 98 -4.52 18.75 -9.25
N SER A 99 -3.31 19.04 -9.75
CA SER A 99 -3.01 20.25 -10.52
C SER A 99 -3.39 20.12 -12.00
N ASN A 100 -3.21 18.93 -12.58
CA ASN A 100 -3.37 18.69 -14.02
C ASN A 100 -4.27 17.49 -14.36
N LEU A 101 -4.77 16.77 -13.35
CA LEU A 101 -5.65 15.61 -13.45
C LEU A 101 -5.09 14.44 -14.28
N ARG A 102 -3.76 14.35 -14.42
CA ARG A 102 -3.11 13.20 -15.07
C ARG A 102 -3.06 12.02 -14.11
N LEU A 103 -3.21 10.82 -14.65
CA LEU A 103 -3.09 9.57 -13.89
C LEU A 103 -1.62 9.37 -13.48
N VAL A 104 -1.29 9.47 -12.19
CA VAL A 104 0.09 9.33 -11.69
C VAL A 104 0.37 7.95 -11.11
N ALA A 105 -0.64 7.27 -10.60
CA ALA A 105 -0.52 5.90 -10.14
C ALA A 105 -1.81 5.11 -10.32
N GLU A 106 -1.66 3.82 -10.57
CA GLU A 106 -2.73 2.82 -10.51
C GLU A 106 -2.32 1.76 -9.50
N LEU A 107 -3.17 1.49 -8.52
CA LEU A 107 -2.96 0.43 -7.54
C LEU A 107 -3.84 -0.76 -7.93
N ASP A 108 -3.19 -1.88 -8.28
CA ASP A 108 -3.84 -3.07 -8.82
C ASP A 108 -4.60 -3.90 -7.78
N GLU A 109 -5.14 -5.04 -8.19
CA GLU A 109 -5.98 -5.92 -7.36
C GLU A 109 -5.27 -6.44 -6.10
N ASN A 110 -3.93 -6.46 -6.11
CA ASN A 110 -3.09 -6.94 -5.02
C ASN A 110 -2.43 -5.78 -4.23
N ASN A 111 -2.89 -4.56 -4.48
CA ASN A 111 -2.37 -3.31 -3.91
C ASN A 111 -0.92 -2.98 -4.31
N TYR A 112 -0.47 -3.45 -5.48
CA TYR A 112 0.81 -3.01 -6.04
C TYR A 112 0.62 -1.81 -6.96
N ALA A 113 1.50 -0.82 -6.82
CA ALA A 113 1.42 0.41 -7.60
C ALA A 113 2.08 0.28 -8.98
N THR A 114 1.42 0.85 -9.98
CA THR A 114 1.99 1.20 -11.29
C THR A 114 2.08 2.71 -11.38
N PHE A 115 3.27 3.24 -11.52
CA PHE A 115 3.55 4.67 -11.57
C PHE A 115 3.71 5.14 -13.02
N TYR A 116 3.08 6.26 -13.32
CA TYR A 116 3.10 6.93 -14.61
C TYR A 116 3.86 8.25 -14.47
N GLU A 117 4.98 8.38 -15.19
CA GLU A 117 5.78 9.61 -15.18
C GLU A 117 5.65 10.31 -16.53
N TYR A 118 5.40 11.61 -16.47
CA TYR A 118 5.22 12.49 -17.61
C TYR A 118 6.35 13.52 -17.65
N ASP A 119 6.66 14.02 -18.84
CA ASP A 119 7.47 15.23 -19.00
C ASP A 119 6.62 16.51 -18.80
N ASP A 120 7.29 17.66 -18.88
CA ASP A 120 6.67 18.98 -18.69
C ASP A 120 5.57 19.25 -19.75
N ASP A 121 5.73 18.70 -20.96
CA ASP A 121 4.75 18.80 -22.05
C ASP A 121 3.56 17.84 -21.87
N GLY A 122 3.64 16.90 -20.91
CA GLY A 122 2.60 15.92 -20.62
C GLY A 122 2.65 14.63 -21.40
N THR A 123 3.76 14.35 -22.06
CA THR A 123 4.01 13.08 -22.72
C THR A 123 4.41 12.03 -21.69
N LEU A 124 3.82 10.83 -21.77
CA LEU A 124 4.20 9.71 -20.90
C LEU A 124 5.62 9.23 -21.26
N ILE A 125 6.57 9.42 -20.35
CA ILE A 125 7.98 9.06 -20.56
C ILE A 125 8.37 7.77 -19.86
N ARG A 126 7.74 7.41 -18.74
CA ARG A 126 8.09 6.20 -18.00
C ARG A 126 6.87 5.55 -17.35
N LEU A 127 6.87 4.22 -17.39
CA LEU A 127 5.95 3.38 -16.64
C LEU A 127 6.76 2.43 -15.76
N LYS A 128 6.56 2.54 -14.44
CA LYS A 128 7.20 1.69 -13.44
C LYS A 128 6.13 0.87 -12.73
N LYS A 129 6.41 -0.40 -12.43
CA LYS A 129 5.52 -1.26 -11.65
C LYS A 129 6.23 -1.78 -10.42
N GLU A 130 5.58 -1.65 -9.28
CA GLU A 130 5.99 -2.28 -8.05
C GLU A 130 5.75 -3.79 -8.12
N THR A 131 6.75 -4.55 -7.68
CA THR A 131 6.69 -6.01 -7.63
C THR A 131 7.31 -6.49 -6.33
N ARG A 132 7.09 -7.76 -6.00
CA ARG A 132 7.80 -8.44 -4.89
C ARG A 132 9.34 -8.38 -5.01
N LYS A 133 9.89 -8.08 -6.18
CA LYS A 133 11.34 -7.94 -6.42
C LYS A 133 11.78 -6.47 -6.55
N GLY A 134 11.00 -5.55 -6.00
CA GLY A 134 11.20 -4.11 -6.10
C GLY A 134 10.48 -3.49 -7.30
N ILE A 135 10.67 -2.19 -7.48
CA ILE A 135 10.09 -1.44 -8.59
C ILE A 135 10.85 -1.77 -9.89
N LYS A 136 10.10 -2.10 -10.95
CA LYS A 136 10.63 -2.41 -12.29
C LYS A 136 10.09 -1.42 -13.30
N THR A 137 10.98 -0.85 -14.10
CA THR A 137 10.58 -0.08 -15.29
C THR A 137 10.05 -1.04 -16.34
N ILE A 138 8.79 -0.85 -16.74
CA ILE A 138 8.14 -1.64 -17.78
C ILE A 138 8.39 -1.00 -19.14
N ARG A 139 8.33 0.33 -19.20
CA ARG A 139 8.52 1.11 -20.42
C ARG A 139 9.21 2.42 -20.10
N GLU A 140 10.18 2.81 -20.91
CA GLU A 140 10.81 4.12 -20.90
C GLU A 140 10.91 4.62 -22.34
N THR A 141 10.47 5.84 -22.60
CA THR A 141 10.61 6.52 -23.90
C THR A 141 11.56 7.69 -23.71
N ARG A 142 12.60 7.77 -24.55
CA ARG A 142 13.53 8.92 -24.58
C ARG A 142 13.41 9.60 -25.93
N SER A 143 12.94 10.85 -25.93
CA SER A 143 13.03 11.75 -27.06
C SER A 143 14.14 12.76 -26.80
N ALA A 144 14.97 13.02 -27.80
CA ALA A 144 15.95 14.10 -27.77
C ALA A 144 15.65 15.03 -28.95
N LEU A 145 15.59 16.33 -28.69
CA LEU A 145 15.58 17.32 -29.75
C LEU A 145 16.99 17.35 -30.37
N LEU A 146 17.13 16.86 -31.60
CA LEU A 146 18.31 17.11 -32.41
C LEU A 146 18.39 18.62 -32.68
N LYS A 147 19.42 19.29 -32.13
CA LYS A 147 19.76 20.66 -32.53
C LYS A 147 20.25 20.61 -33.98
N ASN A 148 19.51 21.26 -34.88
CA ASN A 148 20.02 21.64 -36.20
C ASN A 148 20.96 22.84 -36.08
#